data_AF-A0A1Q9DQU0-F1
#
_entry.id   AF-A0A1Q9DQU0-F1
#
_cell.length_a   1.000
_cell.length_b   1.000
_cell.length_c   1.000
_cell.angle_alpha   90.00
_cell.angle_beta   90.00
_cell.angle_gamma   90.00
#
_symmetry.space_group_name_H-M   'P 1'
#
loop_
_entity.id
_entity.type
_entity.pdbx_description
1 polymer ?
#
loop_
_entity_poly.entity_id
_entity_poly.type
_entity_poly.pdbx_seq_one_letter_code
_entity_poly.pdbx_strand_id
1 'polypeptide(L)'
;MSMSCAVSFEARKDGLLQEILRSQAEIVCLQEVDHFQDFFRPELERHGYEGYFVPKTKNPKGSVGVTEGQAIFVRSDRLHVEKAMCWTSIDLTQQRFRKLASSWMKQTYTGIYPLE
;
A
#
# COMPACT_ATOMS: atom_id res chain seq x y z
N MET A 1 -25.91 5.79 -23.52
CA MET A 1 -24.93 5.10 -22.63
C MET A 1 -25.69 4.58 -21.43
N SER A 2 -25.75 3.27 -21.21
CA SER A 2 -26.40 2.74 -20.00
C SER A 2 -25.57 3.13 -18.78
N MET A 3 -26.23 3.47 -17.68
CA MET A 3 -25.62 3.95 -16.43
C MET A 3 -24.54 3.00 -15.86
N SER A 4 -24.52 1.74 -16.28
CA SER A 4 -23.57 0.71 -15.88
C SER A 4 -22.12 0.94 -16.35
N CYS A 5 -21.87 1.66 -17.44
CA CYS A 5 -20.50 1.84 -17.95
C CYS A 5 -19.70 2.90 -17.18
N ALA A 6 -20.36 3.92 -16.62
CA ALA A 6 -19.72 5.01 -15.90
C ALA A 6 -19.13 4.60 -14.53
N VAL A 7 -19.63 3.50 -13.95
CA VAL A 7 -19.18 2.99 -12.64
C VAL A 7 -18.03 1.99 -12.78
N SER A 8 -17.81 1.46 -13.98
CA SER A 8 -16.74 0.48 -14.23
C SER A 8 -15.37 1.05 -13.90
N PHE A 9 -14.47 0.20 -13.41
CA PHE A 9 -13.06 0.58 -13.20
C PHE A 9 -12.43 1.07 -14.50
N GLU A 10 -12.74 0.40 -15.61
CA GLU A 10 -12.24 0.74 -16.95
C GLU A 10 -12.54 2.19 -17.36
N ALA A 11 -13.71 2.72 -17.01
CA ALA A 11 -14.06 4.11 -17.30
C ALA A 11 -13.41 5.13 -16.34
N ARG A 12 -12.93 4.71 -15.17
CA ARG A 12 -12.41 5.59 -14.10
C ARG A 12 -10.89 5.59 -13.99
N LYS A 13 -10.22 4.51 -14.42
CA LYS A 13 -8.80 4.23 -14.14
C LYS A 13 -7.85 5.36 -14.56
N ASP A 14 -8.07 5.96 -15.74
CA ASP A 14 -7.20 7.04 -16.24
C ASP A 14 -7.36 8.33 -15.42
N GLY A 15 -8.59 8.65 -15.01
CA GLY A 15 -8.86 9.79 -14.15
C GLY A 15 -8.26 9.63 -12.75
N LEU A 16 -8.32 8.41 -12.19
CA LEU A 16 -7.68 8.07 -10.92
C LEU A 16 -6.17 8.24 -11.00
N LEU A 17 -5.53 7.72 -12.05
CA LEU A 17 -4.08 7.86 -12.25
C LEU A 17 -3.69 9.34 -12.40
N GLN A 18 -4.43 10.09 -13.22
CA GLN A 18 -4.18 11.52 -13.39
C GLN A 18 -4.30 12.31 -12.09
N GLU A 19 -5.27 11.99 -11.24
CA GLU A 19 -5.43 12.64 -9.94
C GLU A 19 -4.24 12.35 -9.02
N ILE A 20 -3.82 11.08 -8.94
CA ILE A 20 -2.66 10.67 -8.14
C ILE A 20 -1.40 11.41 -8.62
N LEU A 21 -1.13 11.42 -9.92
CA LEU A 21 0.06 12.06 -10.47
C LEU A 21 0.03 13.59 -10.32
N ARG A 22 -1.14 14.22 -10.41
CA ARG A 22 -1.30 15.67 -10.21
C ARG A 22 -1.00 16.10 -8.79
N SER A 23 -1.22 15.23 -7.80
CA SER A 23 -0.88 15.52 -6.40
C SER A 23 0.63 15.72 -6.18
N GLN A 24 1.47 15.16 -7.06
CA GLN A 24 2.93 15.14 -6.96
C GLN A 24 3.48 14.63 -5.61
N ALA A 25 2.67 13.89 -4.84
CA ALA A 25 3.03 13.46 -3.50
C ALA A 25 4.22 12.48 -3.51
N GLU A 26 5.10 12.59 -2.52
CA GLU A 26 6.20 11.64 -2.31
C GLU A 26 5.70 10.29 -1.79
N ILE A 27 4.60 10.29 -1.04
CA ILE A 27 3.94 9.11 -0.51
C ILE A 27 2.46 9.19 -0.85
N VAL A 28 1.93 8.15 -1.50
CA VAL A 28 0.50 8.03 -1.85
C VAL A 28 -0.07 6.82 -1.13
N CYS A 29 -1.17 7.01 -0.40
CA CYS A 29 -1.90 5.95 0.28
C CYS A 29 -3.28 5.76 -0.37
N LEU A 30 -3.57 4.55 -0.85
CA LEU A 30 -4.84 4.20 -1.49
C LEU A 30 -5.62 3.17 -0.66
N GLN A 31 -6.94 3.30 -0.67
CA GLN A 31 -7.89 2.40 -0.03
C GLN A 31 -8.80 1.78 -1.10
N GLU A 32 -9.42 0.63 -0.78
CA GLU A 32 -10.32 -0.09 -1.68
C GLU A 32 -9.68 -0.45 -3.04
N VAL A 33 -8.39 -0.80 -3.02
CA VAL A 33 -7.62 -1.11 -4.22
C VAL A 33 -7.88 -2.55 -4.65
N ASP A 34 -8.50 -2.75 -5.80
CA ASP A 34 -8.84 -4.06 -6.39
C ASP A 34 -8.07 -4.37 -7.69
N HIS A 35 -7.37 -3.39 -8.28
CA HIS A 35 -6.55 -3.52 -9.51
C HIS A 35 -5.06 -3.16 -9.27
N PHE A 36 -4.48 -3.67 -8.18
CA PHE A 36 -3.10 -3.32 -7.82
C PHE A 36 -2.06 -3.83 -8.84
N GLN A 37 -2.09 -5.14 -9.18
CA GLN A 37 -1.04 -5.78 -9.97
C GLN A 37 -1.14 -5.44 -11.47
N ASP A 38 -2.35 -5.28 -11.98
CA ASP A 38 -2.65 -5.08 -13.40
C ASP A 38 -2.73 -3.61 -13.82
N PHE A 39 -2.97 -2.69 -12.87
CA PHE A 39 -3.06 -1.26 -13.17
C PHE A 39 -2.17 -0.38 -12.28
N PHE A 40 -2.51 -0.22 -10.99
CA PHE A 40 -1.87 0.82 -10.17
C PHE A 40 -0.35 0.67 -10.06
N ARG A 41 0.13 -0.57 -9.86
CA ARG A 41 1.55 -0.86 -9.76
C ARG A 41 2.33 -0.52 -11.03
N PRO A 42 2.05 -1.13 -12.19
CA PRO A 42 2.83 -0.83 -13.39
C PRO A 42 2.70 0.63 -13.86
N GLU A 43 1.55 1.27 -13.65
CA GLU A 43 1.37 2.69 -14.01
C GLU A 43 2.20 3.62 -13.13
N LEU A 44 2.17 3.45 -11.81
CA LEU A 44 2.93 4.31 -10.89
C LEU A 44 4.43 3.99 -10.87
N GLU A 45 4.83 2.73 -11.10
CA GLU A 45 6.24 2.36 -11.31
C GLU A 45 6.85 3.10 -12.52
N ARG A 46 6.10 3.24 -13.63
CA ARG A 46 6.54 4.04 -14.78
C ARG A 46 6.72 5.52 -14.47
N HIS A 47 6.14 6.00 -13.38
CA HIS A 47 6.27 7.37 -12.89
C HIS A 47 7.21 7.50 -11.68
N GLY A 48 8.01 6.47 -11.38
CA GLY A 48 9.06 6.52 -10.36
C GLY A 48 8.59 6.19 -8.94
N TYR A 49 7.43 5.56 -8.78
CA TYR A 49 6.95 5.08 -7.49
C TYR A 49 7.22 3.59 -7.29
N GLU A 50 7.60 3.21 -6.08
CA GLU A 50 7.60 1.83 -5.62
C GLU A 50 6.31 1.55 -4.84
N GLY A 51 5.57 0.51 -5.21
CA GLY A 51 4.25 0.19 -4.65
C GLY A 51 4.22 -1.04 -3.75
N TYR A 52 3.51 -0.96 -2.63
CA TYR A 52 3.25 -2.04 -1.69
C TYR A 52 1.76 -2.21 -1.48
N PHE A 53 1.29 -3.45 -1.43
CA PHE A 53 -0.13 -3.77 -1.34
C PHE A 53 -0.42 -4.80 -0.25
N VAL A 54 -1.51 -4.57 0.48
CA VAL A 54 -2.06 -5.47 1.48
C VAL A 54 -3.51 -5.75 1.13
N PRO A 55 -3.88 -6.99 0.77
CA PRO A 55 -5.28 -7.35 0.57
C PRO A 55 -6.00 -7.33 1.92
N LYS A 56 -7.27 -6.89 1.92
CA LYS A 56 -8.15 -6.99 3.09
C LYS A 56 -8.26 -8.47 3.50
N THR A 57 -8.17 -8.76 4.80
CA THR A 57 -8.22 -10.17 5.24
C THR A 57 -9.59 -10.76 4.91
N LYS A 58 -9.63 -11.88 4.16
CA LYS A 58 -10.90 -12.57 3.85
C LYS A 58 -11.50 -13.11 5.15
N ASN A 59 -12.78 -12.81 5.39
CA ASN A 59 -13.54 -13.49 6.43
C ASN A 59 -13.52 -15.02 6.15
N PRO A 60 -13.34 -15.89 7.16
CA PRO A 60 -13.29 -17.35 6.97
C PRO A 60 -14.55 -17.96 6.33
N LYS A 61 -15.64 -17.21 6.23
CA LYS A 61 -16.92 -17.63 5.63
C LYS A 61 -17.07 -17.28 4.13
N GLY A 62 -15.99 -16.81 3.49
CA GLY A 62 -15.69 -16.97 2.06
C GLY A 62 -16.71 -16.42 1.05
N SER A 63 -16.46 -15.22 0.54
CA SER A 63 -16.74 -14.92 -0.88
C SER A 63 -15.42 -15.00 -1.66
N VAL A 64 -15.41 -15.87 -2.68
CA VAL A 64 -14.28 -16.06 -3.60
C VAL A 64 -14.28 -14.88 -4.57
N GLY A 65 -13.83 -13.72 -4.11
CA GLY A 65 -13.71 -12.50 -4.92
C GLY A 65 -12.30 -11.93 -4.95
N VAL A 66 -12.03 -11.07 -5.94
CA VAL A 66 -10.92 -10.12 -5.94
C VAL A 66 -10.98 -9.37 -4.62
N THR A 67 -9.90 -9.43 -3.85
CA THR A 67 -9.88 -8.87 -2.51
C THR A 67 -9.31 -7.48 -2.62
N GLU A 68 -10.19 -6.49 -2.60
CA GLU A 68 -9.80 -5.10 -2.40
C GLU A 68 -8.84 -5.00 -1.20
N GLY A 69 -7.98 -3.99 -1.21
CA GLY A 69 -6.98 -3.82 -0.17
C GLY A 69 -6.52 -2.38 -0.02
N GLN A 70 -5.42 -2.21 0.68
CA GLN A 70 -4.73 -0.93 0.81
C GLN A 70 -3.41 -0.99 0.05
N ALA A 71 -3.02 0.14 -0.55
CA ALA A 71 -1.72 0.28 -1.19
C ALA A 71 -1.01 1.53 -0.70
N ILE A 72 0.32 1.45 -0.63
CA ILE A 72 1.21 2.59 -0.38
C ILE A 72 2.20 2.65 -1.54
N PHE A 73 2.35 3.83 -2.13
CA PHE A 73 3.33 4.11 -3.17
C PHE A 73 4.31 5.17 -2.68
N VAL A 74 5.60 4.95 -2.91
CA VAL A 74 6.69 5.81 -2.43
C VAL A 74 7.58 6.22 -3.59
N ARG A 75 7.85 7.52 -3.75
CA ARG A 75 8.77 8.02 -4.78
C ARG A 75 10.20 7.56 -4.53
N SER A 76 10.70 6.66 -5.37
CA SER A 76 12.01 6.03 -5.20
C SER A 76 13.18 6.99 -5.41
N ASP A 77 12.95 8.14 -6.09
CA ASP A 77 13.95 9.20 -6.27
C ASP A 77 14.07 10.15 -5.06
N ARG A 78 13.14 10.06 -4.10
CA ARG A 78 13.08 10.95 -2.92
C ARG A 78 13.25 10.19 -1.61
N LEU A 79 12.71 8.99 -1.53
CA LEU A 79 12.64 8.20 -0.30
C LEU A 79 13.10 6.77 -0.58
N HIS A 80 13.87 6.22 0.34
CA HIS A 80 14.25 4.81 0.35
C HIS A 80 13.39 4.05 1.35
N VAL A 81 12.80 2.95 0.92
CA VAL A 81 11.99 2.10 1.80
C VAL A 81 12.88 1.03 2.40
N GLU A 82 13.22 1.22 3.68
CA GLU A 82 13.98 0.23 4.45
C GLU A 82 13.21 -1.08 4.61
N LYS A 83 11.90 -0.99 4.84
CA LYS A 83 11.06 -2.18 5.08
C LYS A 83 9.57 -1.91 4.87
N ALA A 84 8.91 -2.82 4.15
CA ALA A 84 7.45 -2.87 4.06
C ALA A 84 6.93 -4.06 4.88
N MET A 85 5.98 -3.80 5.79
CA MET A 85 5.39 -4.82 6.64
C MET A 85 3.86 -4.75 6.59
N CYS A 86 3.23 -5.92 6.56
CA CYS A 86 1.79 -6.09 6.66
C CYS A 86 1.48 -6.83 7.96
N TRP A 87 0.50 -6.33 8.73
CA TRP A 87 0.05 -6.98 9.95
C TRP A 87 -1.43 -7.31 9.84
N THR A 88 -1.77 -8.58 10.02
CA THR A 88 -3.17 -9.00 10.10
C THR A 88 -3.60 -9.12 11.56
N SER A 89 -4.90 -9.17 11.84
CA SER A 89 -5.43 -9.33 13.21
C SER A 89 -4.92 -10.61 13.91
N ILE A 90 -4.43 -11.59 13.13
CA ILE A 90 -3.84 -12.84 13.61
C ILE A 90 -2.38 -12.63 14.09
N ASP A 91 -1.68 -11.60 13.61
CA ASP A 91 -0.29 -11.30 14.02
C ASP A 91 -0.19 -10.54 15.35
N LEU A 92 -1.19 -9.75 15.71
CA LEU A 92 -1.19 -8.93 16.94
C LEU A 92 -1.28 -9.76 18.22
N THR A 93 -1.71 -11.02 18.14
CA THR A 93 -1.76 -11.95 19.29
C THR A 93 -0.46 -12.73 19.48
N GLN A 94 0.50 -12.69 18.54
CA GLN A 94 1.75 -13.43 18.67
C GLN A 94 2.85 -12.60 19.38
N GLN A 95 3.50 -13.22 20.38
CA GLN A 95 4.69 -12.68 21.07
C GLN A 95 5.83 -12.25 20.13
N ARG A 96 5.84 -12.73 18.87
CA ARG A 96 6.79 -12.33 17.82
C ARG A 96 6.65 -10.85 17.43
N PHE A 97 5.45 -10.27 17.40
CA PHE A 97 5.24 -8.85 17.09
C PHE A 97 5.95 -7.95 18.10
N ARG A 98 5.73 -8.20 19.40
CA ARG A 98 6.40 -7.46 20.47
C ARG A 98 7.92 -7.58 20.37
N LYS A 99 8.48 -8.76 20.13
CA LYS A 99 9.94 -8.94 20.01
C LYS A 99 10.52 -8.23 18.78
N LEU A 100 9.89 -8.35 17.61
CA LEU A 100 10.32 -7.69 16.38
C LEU A 100 10.20 -6.17 16.49
N ALA A 101 9.06 -5.66 16.97
CA ALA A 101 8.84 -4.23 17.17
C ALA A 101 9.79 -3.65 18.23
N SER A 102 10.01 -4.35 19.36
CA SER A 102 10.96 -3.92 20.39
C SER A 102 12.41 -3.99 19.92
N SER A 103 12.79 -5.01 19.15
CA SER A 103 14.14 -5.11 18.55
C SER A 103 14.35 -4.00 17.52
N TRP A 104 13.34 -3.73 16.69
CA TRP A 104 13.38 -2.68 15.68
C TRP A 104 13.47 -1.29 16.31
N MET A 105 12.57 -0.95 17.26
CA MET A 105 12.62 0.35 17.96
C MET A 105 13.99 0.61 18.60
N LYS A 106 14.64 -0.42 19.15
CA LYS A 106 15.99 -0.27 19.73
C LYS A 106 17.09 -0.05 18.69
N GLN A 107 16.91 -0.50 17.45
CA GLN A 107 17.91 -0.45 16.39
C GLN A 107 17.80 0.82 15.54
N THR A 108 16.59 1.34 15.34
CA THR A 108 16.37 2.63 14.64
C THR A 108 16.62 3.85 15.53
N TYR A 109 16.31 3.79 16.83
CA TYR A 109 16.51 4.95 17.73
C TYR A 109 17.99 5.23 18.04
N THR A 110 18.84 4.20 18.07
CA THR A 110 20.28 4.33 18.32
C THR A 110 21.09 4.77 17.09
N GLY A 111 20.51 4.68 15.89
CA GLY A 111 21.18 5.05 14.63
C GLY A 111 20.84 6.45 14.11
N ILE A 112 19.76 7.09 14.57
CA ILE A 112 19.28 8.37 14.02
C ILE A 112 19.66 9.56 14.92
N TYR A 113 19.91 9.35 16.21
CA TYR A 113 20.39 10.39 17.13
C TYR A 113 21.53 9.82 17.97
N PRO A 114 22.77 10.33 17.86
CA PRO A 114 23.77 10.10 18.90
C PRO A 114 23.23 10.73 20.19
N LEU A 115 23.14 9.93 21.25
CA LEU A 115 22.90 10.44 22.60
C LEU A 115 24.17 11.17 23.04
N GLU A 116 24.18 12.49 22.94
CA GLU A 116 25.00 13.36 23.79
C GLU A 116 24.21 13.71 25.07
#